data_AF-A0A8J3ZD77-F1
#
_entry.id   AF-A0A8J3ZD77-F1
#
_cell.length_a   1.000
_cell.length_b   1.000
_cell.length_c   1.000
_cell.angle_alpha   90.00
_cell.angle_beta   90.00
_cell.angle_gamma   90.00
#
_symmetry.space_group_name_H-M   'P 1'
#
loop_
_entity.id
_entity.type
_entity.pdbx_description
1 polymer ?
#
loop_
_entity_poly.entity_id
_entity_poly.type
_entity_poly.pdbx_seq_one_letter_code
_entity_poly.pdbx_strand_id
1 'polypeptide(L)'
;MRTLTGTGAVFAAGLLLFAGDVGSAGRDAGAAPTAPSASAPAAYPRNLIPDGYTGRFRIGAMVLQDEHHGPQLCVAAFTSNPPQCGGLDIPNWSWDGLPSETAAATKWGSYVLIGTVDGTTFRLTEPARAATDDDRGLFRQRLWPGSSIPCPTPAGGWRPVDPARTTHEAFAAAYGMVNAQPDYAGSWLGRLTPPDGTNDPDKVVLVVRFTGDLARHEVEIRAAYGGAICVTAAERSMAELTRIQVDEASEPGTTSSVDPVTGILGIEVFVGTQARQRELDARYGPGVIVLTGLLIPID
;
A
#
# COMPACT_ATOMS: atom_id res chain seq x y z
N MET A 1 -20.45 51.41 63.35
CA MET A 1 -21.65 50.86 64.03
C MET A 1 -22.33 49.91 63.05
N ARG A 2 -22.81 48.71 63.38
CA ARG A 2 -22.75 47.83 64.54
C ARG A 2 -23.29 46.49 64.01
N THR A 3 -22.62 45.40 64.35
CA THR A 3 -23.03 43.99 64.20
C THR A 3 -24.41 43.69 64.80
N LEU A 4 -25.08 42.65 64.30
CA LEU A 4 -26.03 41.75 64.98
C LEU A 4 -26.21 40.50 64.08
N THR A 5 -25.48 39.39 64.23
CA THR A 5 -25.70 38.24 65.13
C THR A 5 -27.15 37.86 65.41
N GLY A 6 -27.52 36.64 65.01
CA GLY A 6 -28.71 35.91 65.44
C GLY A 6 -28.46 34.40 65.34
N THR A 7 -28.59 33.73 66.48
CA THR A 7 -28.08 32.40 66.84
C THR A 7 -29.25 31.45 67.12
N GLY A 8 -29.10 30.15 66.87
CA GLY A 8 -29.89 29.06 67.49
C GLY A 8 -30.01 27.83 66.59
N ALA A 9 -29.33 26.69 66.80
CA ALA A 9 -29.44 25.69 67.90
C ALA A 9 -30.81 24.96 67.87
N VAL A 10 -31.01 23.62 67.90
CA VAL A 10 -30.25 22.49 68.49
C VAL A 10 -31.00 21.15 68.20
N PHE A 11 -30.28 20.04 67.93
CA PHE A 11 -30.52 18.59 68.26
C PHE A 11 -31.74 17.83 67.64
N ALA A 12 -31.77 16.50 67.40
CA ALA A 12 -30.94 15.35 67.82
C ALA A 12 -31.18 14.09 66.93
N ALA A 13 -30.17 13.19 66.98
CA ALA A 13 -30.25 11.71 67.11
C ALA A 13 -30.75 10.80 65.96
N GLY A 14 -29.91 9.80 65.63
CA GLY A 14 -30.32 8.62 64.85
C GLY A 14 -29.15 7.79 64.30
N LEU A 15 -28.31 7.24 65.19
CA LEU A 15 -27.24 6.29 64.89
C LEU A 15 -27.82 4.93 64.46
N LEU A 16 -27.38 4.35 63.34
CA LEU A 16 -27.35 2.90 63.13
C LEU A 16 -26.21 2.52 62.17
N LEU A 17 -25.31 1.70 62.72
CA LEU A 17 -24.12 1.15 62.12
C LEU A 17 -24.46 0.08 61.07
N PHE A 18 -23.74 0.08 59.94
CA PHE A 18 -23.30 -1.16 59.32
C PHE A 18 -21.84 -1.04 58.89
N ALA A 19 -21.07 -2.04 59.33
CA ALA A 19 -19.66 -2.25 59.08
C ALA A 19 -19.39 -2.62 57.61
N GLY A 20 -18.21 -2.24 57.12
CA GLY A 20 -17.71 -2.61 55.81
C GLY A 20 -16.39 -1.90 55.51
N ASP A 21 -15.30 -2.62 55.75
CA ASP A 21 -13.91 -2.20 55.79
C ASP A 21 -13.28 -1.83 54.43
N VAL A 22 -12.22 -1.02 54.54
CA VAL A 22 -10.97 -1.02 53.73
C VAL A 22 -10.97 -0.45 52.30
N GLY A 23 -10.10 0.54 52.11
CA GLY A 23 -9.10 0.49 51.04
C GLY A 23 -9.01 1.69 50.09
N SER A 24 -8.13 2.64 50.40
CA SER A 24 -7.60 3.62 49.45
C SER A 24 -6.75 2.94 48.36
N ALA A 25 -7.07 3.18 47.09
CA ALA A 25 -6.16 3.09 45.95
C ALA A 25 -6.70 4.05 44.88
N GLY A 26 -5.99 5.13 44.53
CA GLY A 26 -4.91 5.06 43.55
C GLY A 26 -5.47 5.57 42.22
N ARG A 27 -5.25 6.85 41.91
CA ARG A 27 -5.54 7.41 40.59
C ARG A 27 -4.48 6.90 39.62
N ASP A 28 -4.77 5.80 38.94
CA ASP A 28 -4.01 5.40 37.78
C ASP A 28 -4.56 6.13 36.55
N ALA A 29 -3.75 7.05 36.03
CA ALA A 29 -3.92 7.60 34.70
C ALA A 29 -3.78 6.44 33.70
N GLY A 30 -4.91 5.91 33.24
CA GLY A 30 -4.95 4.90 32.20
C GLY A 30 -4.27 5.42 30.94
N ALA A 31 -3.13 4.83 30.62
CA ALA A 31 -2.47 5.02 29.34
C ALA A 31 -3.47 4.75 28.21
N ALA A 32 -3.52 5.65 27.22
CA ALA A 32 -4.28 5.44 26.00
C ALA A 32 -3.86 4.10 25.35
N PRO A 33 -4.80 3.32 24.80
CA PRO A 33 -4.46 2.06 24.15
C PRO A 33 -3.59 2.38 22.94
N THR A 34 -2.34 1.91 22.98
CA THR A 34 -1.43 1.90 21.83
C THR A 34 -2.12 1.15 20.70
N ALA A 35 -2.40 1.84 19.59
CA ALA A 35 -2.94 1.21 18.40
C ALA A 35 -2.01 0.03 18.01
N PRO A 36 -2.56 -1.14 17.64
CA PRO A 36 -1.73 -2.23 17.17
C PRO A 36 -0.98 -1.76 15.92
N SER A 37 0.34 -1.74 16.03
CA SER A 37 1.22 -1.51 14.88
C SER A 37 0.83 -2.51 13.81
N ALA A 38 0.34 -2.01 12.68
CA ALA A 38 0.02 -2.85 11.53
C ALA A 38 1.28 -3.66 11.22
N SER A 39 1.19 -4.99 11.35
CA SER A 39 2.26 -5.89 10.93
C SER A 39 2.54 -5.56 9.47
N ALA A 40 3.75 -5.05 9.20
CA ALA A 40 4.19 -4.79 7.85
C ALA A 40 3.94 -6.06 7.02
N PRO A 41 3.35 -5.96 5.81
CA PRO A 41 3.23 -7.13 4.95
C PRO A 41 4.61 -7.78 4.82
N ALA A 42 4.65 -9.12 4.81
CA ALA A 42 5.87 -9.90 4.69
C ALA A 42 6.78 -9.23 3.66
N ALA A 43 7.92 -8.71 4.11
CA ALA A 43 8.78 -7.86 3.30
C ALA A 43 9.17 -8.65 2.05
N TYR A 44 8.62 -8.27 0.89
CA TYR A 44 9.07 -8.80 -0.38
C TYR A 44 10.58 -8.63 -0.46
N PRO A 45 11.33 -9.60 -1.00
CA PRO A 45 12.76 -9.44 -1.17
C PRO A 45 12.98 -8.20 -2.02
N ARG A 46 13.60 -7.17 -1.42
CA ARG A 46 13.83 -5.88 -2.07
C ARG A 46 14.90 -5.96 -3.17
N ASN A 47 15.61 -7.09 -3.28
CA ASN A 47 16.70 -7.33 -4.23
C ASN A 47 17.74 -6.18 -4.29
N LEU A 48 17.98 -5.53 -3.15
CA LEU A 48 18.93 -4.42 -3.08
C LEU A 48 20.36 -4.94 -2.98
N ILE A 49 21.22 -4.47 -3.88
CA ILE A 49 22.63 -4.81 -3.88
C ILE A 49 23.46 -3.81 -3.08
N PRO A 50 24.59 -4.22 -2.49
CA PRO A 50 25.57 -3.29 -1.94
C PRO A 50 26.21 -2.45 -3.06
N ASP A 51 26.80 -1.32 -2.68
CA ASP A 51 27.50 -0.45 -3.63
C ASP A 51 28.71 -1.19 -4.23
N GLY A 52 28.91 -1.05 -5.54
CA GLY A 52 30.00 -1.72 -6.26
C GLY A 52 29.76 -3.21 -6.56
N TYR A 53 28.53 -3.72 -6.41
CA TYR A 53 28.19 -5.06 -6.84
C TYR A 53 28.42 -5.26 -8.35
N THR A 54 29.20 -6.28 -8.71
CA THR A 54 29.52 -6.65 -10.10
C THR A 54 29.09 -8.07 -10.44
N GLY A 55 28.30 -8.70 -9.58
CA GLY A 55 27.80 -10.06 -9.78
C GLY A 55 26.72 -10.13 -10.85
N ARG A 56 26.24 -11.34 -11.08
CA ARG A 56 25.18 -11.62 -12.04
C ARG A 56 23.81 -11.46 -11.42
N PHE A 57 22.84 -11.25 -12.29
CA PHE A 57 21.44 -11.16 -11.95
C PHE A 57 20.63 -12.22 -12.68
N ARG A 58 19.51 -12.59 -12.07
CA ARG A 58 18.44 -13.40 -12.66
C ARG A 58 17.15 -12.59 -12.74
N ILE A 59 16.39 -12.76 -13.81
CA ILE A 59 15.05 -12.16 -13.96
C ILE A 59 14.14 -13.01 -14.83
N GLY A 60 12.84 -13.03 -14.49
CA GLY A 60 11.77 -13.42 -15.39
C GLY A 60 11.15 -12.17 -16.01
N ALA A 61 11.26 -12.03 -17.33
CA ALA A 61 10.78 -10.83 -18.04
C ALA A 61 10.32 -11.15 -19.46
N MET A 62 9.59 -10.22 -20.06
CA MET A 62 9.38 -10.22 -21.50
C MET A 62 10.64 -9.68 -22.19
N VAL A 63 11.01 -10.23 -23.33
CA VAL A 63 11.95 -9.58 -24.26
C VAL A 63 11.15 -9.12 -25.46
N LEU A 64 11.33 -7.87 -25.87
CA LEU A 64 10.60 -7.24 -26.97
C LEU A 64 11.58 -6.57 -27.94
N GLN A 65 11.32 -6.71 -29.23
CA GLN A 65 12.02 -6.02 -30.31
C GLN A 65 10.99 -5.47 -31.30
N ASP A 66 11.20 -4.26 -31.80
CA ASP A 66 10.37 -3.65 -32.83
C ASP A 66 11.22 -2.95 -33.91
N GLU A 67 10.61 -2.08 -34.73
CA GLU A 67 11.30 -1.34 -35.79
C GLU A 67 12.16 -0.18 -35.26
N HIS A 68 11.92 0.28 -34.02
CA HIS A 68 12.59 1.42 -33.41
C HIS A 68 13.78 1.00 -32.55
N HIS A 69 13.74 -0.18 -31.94
CA HIS A 69 14.81 -0.69 -31.10
C HIS A 69 15.06 -2.19 -31.25
N GLY A 70 16.30 -2.59 -30.92
CA GLY A 70 16.68 -4.01 -30.81
C GLY A 70 15.97 -4.71 -29.63
N PRO A 71 16.35 -5.96 -29.32
CA PRO A 71 15.82 -6.69 -28.18
C PRO A 71 16.06 -5.96 -26.86
N GLN A 72 14.99 -5.69 -26.11
CA GLN A 72 15.04 -5.05 -24.80
C GLN A 72 14.34 -5.88 -23.72
N LEU A 73 14.87 -5.79 -22.50
CA LEU A 73 14.30 -6.35 -21.27
C LEU A 73 13.06 -5.54 -20.87
N CYS A 74 11.88 -6.12 -21.04
CA CYS A 74 10.60 -5.45 -20.84
C CYS A 74 9.90 -5.90 -19.56
N VAL A 75 9.65 -4.94 -18.66
CA VAL A 75 9.08 -5.15 -17.32
C VAL A 75 7.82 -4.32 -17.02
N ALA A 76 7.44 -3.42 -17.93
CA ALA A 76 6.28 -2.55 -17.83
C ALA A 76 5.37 -2.67 -19.06
N ALA A 77 4.97 -3.90 -19.40
CA ALA A 77 4.11 -4.16 -20.55
C ALA A 77 2.70 -3.59 -20.35
N PHE A 78 2.25 -2.73 -21.25
CA PHE A 78 0.86 -2.28 -21.30
C PHE A 78 -0.04 -3.36 -21.90
N THR A 79 -1.30 -3.45 -21.44
CA THR A 79 -2.31 -4.35 -22.03
C THR A 79 -2.61 -3.93 -23.47
N SER A 80 -1.88 -4.51 -24.43
CA SER A 80 -1.89 -4.15 -25.85
C SER A 80 -1.44 -5.35 -26.68
N ASN A 81 -1.82 -5.37 -27.96
CA ASN A 81 -1.35 -6.35 -28.94
C ASN A 81 -1.02 -5.63 -30.27
N PRO A 82 0.26 -5.46 -30.65
CA PRO A 82 1.45 -5.94 -29.93
C PRO A 82 1.68 -5.22 -28.59
N PRO A 83 2.39 -5.86 -27.64
CA PRO A 83 2.77 -5.22 -26.39
C PRO A 83 3.66 -4.00 -26.63
N GLN A 84 3.61 -3.05 -25.71
CA GLN A 84 4.47 -1.87 -25.72
C GLN A 84 5.17 -1.75 -24.37
N CYS A 85 6.48 -1.53 -24.39
CA CYS A 85 7.34 -1.29 -23.23
C CYS A 85 8.77 -0.98 -23.68
N GLY A 86 9.59 -0.50 -22.75
CA GLY A 86 11.03 -0.35 -22.95
C GLY A 86 11.80 -0.81 -21.72
N GLY A 87 13.12 -0.90 -21.87
CA GLY A 87 14.00 -1.25 -20.76
C GLY A 87 15.46 -1.37 -21.17
N LEU A 88 16.19 -2.30 -20.56
CA LEU A 88 17.61 -2.49 -20.83
C LEU A 88 17.83 -3.17 -22.19
N ASP A 89 18.78 -2.68 -22.99
CA ASP A 89 19.17 -3.30 -24.25
C ASP A 89 19.85 -4.65 -24.01
N ILE A 90 19.55 -5.64 -24.86
CA ILE A 90 20.14 -6.98 -24.81
C ILE A 90 20.91 -7.25 -26.12
N PRO A 91 22.13 -6.69 -26.28
CA PRO A 91 22.85 -6.70 -27.56
C PRO A 91 23.32 -8.09 -28.00
N ASN A 92 23.41 -9.05 -27.07
CA ASN A 92 23.77 -10.44 -27.36
C ASN A 92 22.55 -11.39 -27.34
N TRP A 93 21.35 -10.86 -27.58
CA TRP A 93 20.13 -11.64 -27.71
C TRP A 93 20.09 -12.42 -29.04
N SER A 94 19.57 -13.64 -29.00
CA SER A 94 19.17 -14.40 -30.18
C SER A 94 17.79 -15.00 -29.95
N TRP A 95 16.96 -15.01 -30.99
CA TRP A 95 15.65 -15.68 -31.00
C TRP A 95 15.76 -17.18 -31.33
N ASP A 96 16.95 -17.68 -31.67
CA ASP A 96 17.14 -19.05 -32.15
C ASP A 96 16.74 -20.07 -31.09
N GLY A 97 15.85 -21.00 -31.46
CA GLY A 97 15.37 -22.04 -30.56
C GLY A 97 14.43 -21.57 -29.45
N LEU A 98 14.04 -20.29 -29.45
CA LEU A 98 13.13 -19.71 -28.47
C LEU A 98 11.73 -19.48 -29.04
N PRO A 99 10.65 -19.87 -28.33
CA PRO A 99 9.30 -19.54 -28.73
C PRO A 99 9.12 -18.02 -28.70
N SER A 100 8.45 -17.46 -29.68
CA SER A 100 8.15 -16.03 -29.78
C SER A 100 6.86 -15.79 -30.53
N GLU A 101 6.24 -14.64 -30.25
CA GLU A 101 5.08 -14.12 -30.96
C GLU A 101 5.50 -12.94 -31.84
N THR A 102 4.70 -12.64 -32.85
CA THR A 102 4.95 -11.49 -33.74
C THR A 102 3.64 -10.89 -34.22
N ALA A 103 3.51 -9.56 -34.10
CA ALA A 103 2.42 -8.79 -34.65
C ALA A 103 2.89 -7.36 -34.95
N ALA A 104 2.42 -6.77 -36.05
CA ALA A 104 2.76 -5.41 -36.47
C ALA A 104 4.26 -5.07 -36.32
N ALA A 105 5.12 -5.91 -36.89
CA ALA A 105 6.59 -5.81 -36.84
C ALA A 105 7.23 -5.84 -35.43
N THR A 106 6.45 -6.07 -34.39
CA THR A 106 6.94 -6.30 -33.03
C THR A 106 7.06 -7.79 -32.77
N LYS A 107 8.18 -8.22 -32.18
CA LYS A 107 8.46 -9.60 -31.79
C LYS A 107 8.73 -9.68 -30.30
N TRP A 108 8.10 -10.62 -29.60
CA TRP A 108 8.25 -10.74 -28.16
C TRP A 108 8.12 -12.18 -27.65
N GLY A 109 8.54 -12.40 -26.41
CA GLY A 109 8.33 -13.65 -25.67
C GLY A 109 8.70 -13.50 -24.20
N SER A 110 8.35 -14.48 -23.37
CA SER A 110 8.63 -14.47 -21.92
C SER A 110 9.74 -15.45 -21.57
N TYR A 111 10.77 -14.97 -20.87
CA TYR A 111 12.02 -15.69 -20.67
C TYR A 111 12.54 -15.57 -19.24
N VAL A 112 13.39 -16.53 -18.87
CA VAL A 112 14.29 -16.41 -17.72
C VAL A 112 15.68 -16.12 -18.25
N LEU A 113 16.27 -15.04 -17.75
CA LEU A 113 17.54 -14.50 -18.20
C LEU A 113 18.53 -14.43 -17.04
N ILE A 114 19.79 -14.73 -17.34
CA ILE A 114 20.91 -14.56 -16.42
C ILE A 114 22.00 -13.75 -17.11
N GLY A 115 22.46 -12.69 -16.44
CA GLY A 115 23.38 -11.74 -17.07
C GLY A 115 23.93 -10.69 -16.12
N THR A 116 24.68 -9.75 -16.68
CA THR A 116 25.22 -8.58 -15.98
C THR A 116 24.61 -7.30 -16.54
N VAL A 117 24.57 -6.26 -15.70
CA VAL A 117 24.12 -4.92 -16.10
C VAL A 117 25.31 -3.99 -16.21
N ASP A 118 25.33 -3.20 -17.28
CA ASP A 118 26.22 -2.06 -17.46
C ASP A 118 25.42 -0.88 -17.99
N GLY A 119 25.14 0.10 -17.12
CA GLY A 119 24.28 1.24 -17.42
C GLY A 119 22.90 0.81 -17.91
N THR A 120 22.62 1.04 -19.19
CA THR A 120 21.34 0.72 -19.85
C THR A 120 21.36 -0.63 -20.60
N THR A 121 22.41 -1.44 -20.42
CA THR A 121 22.58 -2.71 -21.13
C THR A 121 22.51 -3.89 -20.17
N PHE A 122 21.76 -4.93 -20.53
CA PHE A 122 21.77 -6.24 -19.90
C PHE A 122 22.45 -7.26 -20.83
N ARG A 123 23.60 -7.80 -20.43
CA ARG A 123 24.35 -8.78 -21.23
C ARG A 123 24.12 -10.18 -20.67
N LEU A 124 23.60 -11.08 -21.51
CA LEU A 124 23.45 -12.48 -21.12
C LEU A 124 24.81 -13.11 -20.84
N THR A 125 24.92 -13.81 -19.72
CA THR A 125 26.09 -14.64 -19.36
C THR A 125 25.80 -16.13 -19.49
N GLU A 126 24.52 -16.49 -19.62
CA GLU A 126 24.05 -17.85 -19.86
C GLU A 126 23.00 -17.84 -20.98
N PRO A 127 22.77 -18.97 -21.68
CA PRO A 127 21.71 -19.07 -22.67
C PRO A 127 20.34 -18.72 -22.06
N ALA A 128 19.58 -17.88 -22.74
CA ALA A 128 18.20 -17.60 -22.37
C ALA A 128 17.34 -18.87 -22.56
N ARG A 129 16.29 -18.97 -21.75
CA ARG A 129 15.29 -20.03 -21.89
C ARG A 129 13.88 -19.47 -21.77
N ALA A 130 12.92 -20.15 -22.39
CA ALA A 130 11.50 -19.87 -22.18
C ALA A 130 11.15 -20.01 -20.69
N ALA A 131 10.29 -19.11 -20.22
CA ALA A 131 9.72 -19.22 -18.88
C ALA A 131 8.67 -20.34 -18.81
N THR A 132 8.56 -20.98 -17.65
CA THR A 132 7.52 -21.98 -17.35
C THR A 132 6.64 -21.51 -16.19
N ASP A 133 5.61 -22.29 -15.87
CA ASP A 133 4.73 -22.01 -14.72
C ASP A 133 5.47 -21.94 -13.38
N ASP A 134 6.59 -22.67 -13.25
CA ASP A 134 7.43 -22.68 -12.06
C ASP A 134 8.22 -21.37 -11.87
N ASP A 135 8.42 -20.61 -12.96
CA ASP A 135 9.15 -19.34 -12.95
C ASP A 135 8.29 -18.14 -12.58
N ARG A 136 6.99 -18.32 -12.35
CA ARG A 136 6.03 -17.24 -12.08
C ARG A 136 6.45 -16.30 -10.95
N GLY A 137 7.22 -16.79 -9.97
CA GLY A 137 7.77 -16.00 -8.88
C GLY A 137 8.89 -15.02 -9.29
N LEU A 138 9.47 -15.19 -10.50
CA LEU A 138 10.51 -14.32 -11.05
C LEU A 138 9.95 -13.14 -11.85
N PHE A 139 8.68 -13.21 -12.23
CA PHE A 139 8.00 -12.12 -12.93
C PHE A 139 7.43 -11.13 -11.93
N ARG A 140 7.36 -9.86 -12.35
CA ARG A 140 6.75 -8.79 -11.56
C ARG A 140 5.33 -9.18 -11.14
N GLN A 141 5.11 -9.32 -9.84
CA GLN A 141 3.78 -9.57 -9.30
C GLN A 141 3.10 -8.25 -9.00
N ARG A 142 1.97 -8.00 -9.67
CA ARG A 142 1.11 -6.86 -9.32
C ARG A 142 0.51 -7.12 -7.94
N LEU A 143 1.00 -6.40 -6.93
CA LEU A 143 0.44 -6.47 -5.59
C LEU A 143 -0.98 -5.91 -5.65
N TRP A 144 -1.95 -6.77 -5.39
CA TRP A 144 -3.32 -6.33 -5.17
C TRP A 144 -3.35 -5.58 -3.82
N PRO A 145 -3.97 -4.40 -3.73
CA PRO A 145 -4.09 -3.71 -2.45
C PRO A 145 -4.75 -4.64 -1.44
N GLY A 146 -4.23 -4.68 -0.21
CA GLY A 146 -4.79 -5.52 0.85
C GLY A 146 -6.30 -5.31 1.02
N SER A 147 -7.02 -6.37 1.38
CA SER A 147 -8.48 -6.34 1.60
C SER A 147 -8.84 -6.30 3.09
N SER A 148 -7.90 -5.92 3.95
CA SER A 148 -8.06 -5.94 5.41
C SER A 148 -9.03 -4.84 5.87
N ILE A 149 -9.66 -5.06 7.02
CA ILE A 149 -10.50 -4.05 7.68
C ILE A 149 -9.82 -3.75 9.03
N PRO A 150 -9.12 -2.61 9.17
CA PRO A 150 -8.31 -2.32 10.35
C PRO A 150 -9.14 -1.87 11.56
N CYS A 151 -10.37 -1.41 11.34
CA CYS A 151 -11.28 -1.05 12.42
C CYS A 151 -11.76 -2.30 13.18
N PRO A 152 -11.99 -2.21 14.50
CA PRO A 152 -12.66 -3.27 15.22
C PRO A 152 -14.06 -3.51 14.63
N THR A 153 -14.48 -4.78 14.60
CA THR A 153 -15.83 -5.12 14.16
C THR A 153 -16.88 -4.46 15.06
N PRO A 154 -17.83 -3.68 14.50
CA PRO A 154 -18.89 -3.04 15.27
C PRO A 154 -19.78 -4.05 15.99
N ALA A 155 -20.47 -3.61 17.05
CA ALA A 155 -21.53 -4.40 17.67
C ALA A 155 -22.62 -4.73 16.63
N GLY A 156 -22.92 -6.03 16.45
CA GLY A 156 -23.82 -6.50 15.40
C GLY A 156 -23.14 -6.82 14.05
N GLY A 157 -21.84 -6.58 13.94
CA GLY A 157 -21.05 -6.84 12.73
C GLY A 157 -21.08 -5.71 11.72
N TRP A 158 -20.33 -5.89 10.63
CA TRP A 158 -20.33 -4.97 9.50
C TRP A 158 -21.63 -5.13 8.71
N ARG A 159 -22.49 -4.10 8.75
CA ARG A 159 -23.77 -4.07 8.05
C ARG A 159 -24.08 -2.65 7.57
N PRO A 160 -24.90 -2.49 6.53
CA PRO A 160 -25.49 -1.21 6.17
C PRO A 160 -26.22 -0.58 7.37
N VAL A 161 -25.97 0.72 7.59
CA VAL A 161 -26.72 1.54 8.54
C VAL A 161 -27.98 2.14 7.90
N ASP A 162 -27.96 2.32 6.57
CA ASP A 162 -29.10 2.81 5.78
C ASP A 162 -29.13 2.11 4.41
N PRO A 163 -29.85 0.98 4.28
CA PRO A 163 -29.91 0.20 3.03
C PRO A 163 -30.35 1.02 1.80
N ALA A 164 -31.17 2.05 1.97
CA ALA A 164 -31.62 2.89 0.86
C ALA A 164 -30.48 3.75 0.26
N ARG A 165 -29.42 3.98 1.05
CA ARG A 165 -28.20 4.69 0.65
C ARG A 165 -26.97 3.77 0.51
N THR A 166 -27.20 2.46 0.40
CA THR A 166 -26.14 1.47 0.13
C THR A 166 -26.21 1.01 -1.32
N THR A 167 -26.11 1.98 -2.24
CA THR A 167 -26.15 1.73 -3.68
C THR A 167 -24.77 1.93 -4.29
N HIS A 168 -24.55 1.40 -5.49
CA HIS A 168 -23.30 1.64 -6.23
C HIS A 168 -23.09 3.12 -6.53
N GLU A 169 -24.15 3.87 -6.79
CA GLU A 169 -24.11 5.31 -7.01
C GLU A 169 -23.71 6.06 -5.73
N ALA A 170 -24.33 5.75 -4.59
CA ALA A 170 -23.98 6.34 -3.31
C ALA A 170 -22.54 6.01 -2.91
N PHE A 171 -22.10 4.77 -3.15
CA PHE A 171 -20.72 4.35 -2.96
C PHE A 171 -19.76 5.18 -3.83
N ALA A 172 -20.02 5.30 -5.13
CA ALA A 172 -19.18 6.07 -6.05
C ALA A 172 -19.13 7.56 -5.69
N ALA A 173 -20.27 8.14 -5.27
CA ALA A 173 -20.34 9.52 -4.80
C ALA A 173 -19.53 9.74 -3.53
N ALA A 174 -19.65 8.85 -2.54
CA ALA A 174 -18.85 8.91 -1.32
C ALA A 174 -17.35 8.70 -1.61
N TYR A 175 -17.01 7.78 -2.50
CA TYR A 175 -15.63 7.55 -2.94
C TYR A 175 -15.05 8.82 -3.59
N GLY A 176 -15.79 9.45 -4.51
CA GLY A 176 -15.36 10.72 -5.13
C GLY A 176 -15.20 11.85 -4.11
N MET A 177 -16.13 11.96 -3.16
CA MET A 177 -16.08 12.95 -2.08
C MET A 177 -14.82 12.78 -1.21
N VAL A 178 -14.52 11.57 -0.74
CA VAL A 178 -13.36 11.35 0.13
C VAL A 178 -12.05 11.59 -0.60
N ASN A 179 -11.94 11.21 -1.88
CA ASN A 179 -10.74 11.42 -2.69
C ASN A 179 -10.44 12.90 -2.95
N ALA A 180 -11.47 13.76 -2.94
CA ALA A 180 -11.32 15.20 -3.16
C ALA A 180 -10.83 15.95 -1.90
N GLN A 181 -10.80 15.31 -0.73
CA GLN A 181 -10.38 15.96 0.51
C GLN A 181 -8.85 16.17 0.52
N PRO A 182 -8.37 17.34 1.00
CA PRO A 182 -6.94 17.65 1.00
C PRO A 182 -6.12 16.75 1.96
N ASP A 183 -6.75 16.21 2.99
CA ASP A 183 -6.13 15.33 4.00
C ASP A 183 -6.39 13.83 3.73
N TYR A 184 -6.97 13.49 2.57
CA TYR A 184 -7.18 12.12 2.11
C TYR A 184 -5.86 11.35 2.00
N ALA A 185 -5.86 10.11 2.49
CA ALA A 185 -4.66 9.28 2.64
C ALA A 185 -4.83 7.83 2.12
N GLY A 186 -5.83 7.60 1.26
CA GLY A 186 -6.06 6.32 0.61
C GLY A 186 -7.37 5.65 1.01
N SER A 187 -7.86 4.74 0.17
CA SER A 187 -9.07 3.96 0.43
C SER A 187 -9.07 2.66 -0.36
N TRP A 188 -9.70 1.64 0.19
CA TRP A 188 -9.86 0.33 -0.45
C TRP A 188 -11.16 -0.34 0.01
N LEU A 189 -11.49 -1.46 -0.64
CA LEU A 189 -12.59 -2.32 -0.24
C LEU A 189 -12.10 -3.38 0.74
N GLY A 190 -12.52 -3.25 1.99
CA GLY A 190 -12.38 -4.30 2.98
C GLY A 190 -13.40 -5.41 2.69
N ARG A 191 -12.93 -6.65 2.50
CA ARG A 191 -13.82 -7.78 2.22
C ARG A 191 -14.23 -8.49 3.50
N LEU A 192 -15.53 -8.71 3.65
CA LEU A 192 -16.06 -9.57 4.68
C LEU A 192 -15.81 -11.05 4.31
N THR A 193 -15.52 -11.88 5.30
CA THR A 193 -15.23 -13.32 5.10
C THR A 193 -16.50 -14.17 5.33
N PRO A 194 -16.80 -15.17 4.46
CA PRO A 194 -16.10 -15.50 3.23
C PRO A 194 -16.39 -14.46 2.13
N PRO A 195 -15.39 -14.12 1.30
CA PRO A 195 -15.61 -13.21 0.18
C PRO A 195 -16.48 -13.91 -0.87
N ASP A 196 -17.55 -13.26 -1.31
CA ASP A 196 -18.40 -13.80 -2.40
C ASP A 196 -17.94 -13.34 -3.80
N GLY A 197 -16.83 -12.59 -3.86
CA GLY A 197 -16.23 -12.09 -5.10
C GLY A 197 -16.93 -10.87 -5.70
N THR A 198 -17.99 -10.37 -5.07
CA THR A 198 -18.73 -9.20 -5.55
C THR A 198 -18.25 -7.92 -4.88
N ASN A 199 -18.32 -6.79 -5.59
CA ASN A 199 -18.15 -5.45 -5.00
C ASN A 199 -19.50 -4.87 -4.57
N ASP A 200 -20.44 -5.72 -4.16
CA ASP A 200 -21.76 -5.31 -3.69
C ASP A 200 -21.60 -4.40 -2.46
N PRO A 201 -22.07 -3.13 -2.50
CA PRO A 201 -21.97 -2.19 -1.39
C PRO A 201 -22.51 -2.72 -0.05
N ASP A 202 -23.44 -3.67 -0.08
CA ASP A 202 -23.99 -4.30 1.13
C ASP A 202 -23.03 -5.30 1.79
N LYS A 203 -21.99 -5.74 1.08
CA LYS A 203 -21.09 -6.85 1.48
C LYS A 203 -19.63 -6.45 1.63
N VAL A 204 -19.33 -5.17 1.40
CA VAL A 204 -17.99 -4.62 1.53
C VAL A 204 -17.97 -3.51 2.57
N VAL A 205 -16.80 -3.28 3.14
CA VAL A 205 -16.54 -2.13 3.99
C VAL A 205 -15.73 -1.12 3.19
N LEU A 206 -16.23 0.10 3.04
CA LEU A 206 -15.44 1.20 2.50
C LEU A 206 -14.41 1.62 3.56
N VAL A 207 -13.15 1.26 3.36
CA VAL A 207 -12.07 1.67 4.25
C VAL A 207 -11.46 2.95 3.71
N VAL A 208 -11.35 3.98 4.54
CA VAL A 208 -10.81 5.29 4.16
C VAL A 208 -9.82 5.76 5.21
N ARG A 209 -8.73 6.37 4.76
CA ARG A 209 -7.69 6.93 5.60
C ARG A 209 -7.62 8.43 5.44
N PHE A 210 -7.37 9.13 6.54
CA PHE A 210 -7.11 10.58 6.55
C PHE A 210 -5.97 10.92 7.51
N THR A 211 -5.31 12.05 7.23
CA THR A 211 -4.30 12.64 8.13
C THR A 211 -4.89 13.60 9.16
N GLY A 212 -6.15 14.03 8.97
CA GLY A 212 -6.84 15.00 9.81
C GLY A 212 -7.95 14.43 10.70
N ASP A 213 -8.99 15.22 10.94
CA ASP A 213 -10.09 14.92 11.86
C ASP A 213 -10.98 13.77 11.36
N LEU A 214 -10.77 12.57 11.92
CA LEU A 214 -11.48 11.36 11.55
C LEU A 214 -12.97 11.41 11.91
N ALA A 215 -13.33 12.04 13.03
CA ALA A 215 -14.71 12.06 13.51
C ALA A 215 -15.59 12.91 12.60
N ARG A 216 -15.07 14.07 12.19
CA ARG A 216 -15.70 14.90 11.14
C ARG A 216 -15.88 14.10 9.84
N HIS A 217 -14.81 13.47 9.35
CA HIS A 217 -14.86 12.69 8.11
C HIS A 217 -15.86 11.54 8.18
N GLU A 218 -15.94 10.85 9.31
CA GLU A 218 -16.94 9.79 9.49
C GLU A 218 -18.37 10.34 9.36
N VAL A 219 -18.67 11.47 10.00
CA VAL A 219 -19.99 12.12 9.90
C VAL A 219 -20.32 12.52 8.46
N GLU A 220 -19.36 13.11 7.74
CA GLU A 220 -19.54 13.51 6.34
C GLU A 220 -19.80 12.31 5.42
N ILE A 221 -19.03 11.24 5.58
CA ILE A 221 -19.23 10.00 4.80
C ILE A 221 -20.60 9.39 5.11
N ARG A 222 -21.01 9.33 6.37
CA ARG A 222 -22.33 8.81 6.79
C ARG A 222 -23.50 9.62 6.24
N ALA A 223 -23.31 10.90 5.98
CA ALA A 223 -24.32 11.74 5.33
C ALA A 223 -24.53 11.36 3.85
N ALA A 224 -23.51 10.82 3.18
CA ALA A 224 -23.59 10.42 1.77
C ALA A 224 -23.79 8.92 1.53
N TYR A 225 -23.34 8.06 2.45
CA TYR A 225 -23.29 6.62 2.24
C TYR A 225 -23.85 5.82 3.43
N GLY A 226 -24.78 4.92 3.11
CA GLY A 226 -25.47 4.07 4.09
C GLY A 226 -24.78 2.74 4.37
N GLY A 227 -23.75 2.37 3.62
CA GLY A 227 -23.05 1.09 3.79
C GLY A 227 -22.06 1.07 4.95
N ALA A 228 -21.36 -0.05 5.13
CA ALA A 228 -20.32 -0.18 6.14
C ALA A 228 -19.09 0.67 5.78
N ILE A 229 -18.55 1.41 6.75
CA ILE A 229 -17.32 2.21 6.58
C ILE A 229 -16.36 1.97 7.72
N CYS A 230 -15.07 2.09 7.44
CA CYS A 230 -14.00 2.08 8.42
C CYS A 230 -13.11 3.29 8.15
N VAL A 231 -13.09 4.26 9.08
CA VAL A 231 -12.26 5.46 8.97
C VAL A 231 -11.05 5.31 9.87
N THR A 232 -9.85 5.53 9.33
CA THR A 232 -8.59 5.33 10.07
C THR A 232 -7.60 6.47 9.83
N ALA A 233 -6.64 6.60 10.75
CA ALA A 233 -5.58 7.58 10.62
C ALA A 233 -4.51 7.12 9.61
N ALA A 234 -3.83 8.12 9.04
CA ALA A 234 -2.59 7.96 8.31
C ALA A 234 -1.60 9.07 8.69
N GLU A 235 -0.32 8.80 8.47
CA GLU A 235 0.73 9.80 8.70
C GLU A 235 0.87 10.79 7.54
N ARG A 236 0.63 10.35 6.31
CA ARG A 236 0.83 11.13 5.08
C ARG A 236 -0.41 11.11 4.20
N SER A 237 -0.66 12.21 3.52
CA SER A 237 -1.74 12.29 2.55
C SER A 237 -1.34 11.69 1.20
N MET A 238 -2.32 11.30 0.40
CA MET A 238 -2.10 10.87 -0.98
C MET A 238 -1.46 11.98 -1.80
N ALA A 239 -1.86 13.24 -1.58
CA ALA A 239 -1.28 14.38 -2.27
C ALA A 239 0.21 14.57 -1.96
N GLU A 240 0.67 14.24 -0.75
CA GLU A 240 2.10 14.21 -0.43
C GLU A 240 2.81 13.07 -1.16
N LEU A 241 2.30 11.85 -1.04
CA LEU A 241 2.92 10.66 -1.65
C LEU A 241 2.99 10.77 -3.18
N THR A 242 1.96 11.34 -3.83
CA THR A 242 1.97 11.58 -5.27
C THR A 242 3.00 12.64 -5.68
N ARG A 243 3.24 13.67 -4.86
CA ARG A 243 4.32 14.63 -5.14
C ARG A 243 5.69 13.96 -5.07
N ILE A 244 5.94 13.18 -4.00
CA ILE A 244 7.17 12.39 -3.86
C ILE A 244 7.32 11.44 -5.06
N GLN A 245 6.23 10.79 -5.47
CA GLN A 245 6.23 9.91 -6.63
C GLN A 245 6.69 10.61 -7.91
N VAL A 246 6.21 11.83 -8.17
CA VAL A 246 6.62 12.63 -9.33
C VAL A 246 8.07 13.07 -9.21
N ASP A 247 8.51 13.50 -8.02
CA ASP A 247 9.88 13.95 -7.78
C ASP A 247 10.91 12.83 -8.03
N GLU A 248 10.55 11.57 -7.77
CA GLU A 248 11.41 10.41 -7.97
C GLU A 248 11.16 9.68 -9.31
N ALA A 249 10.22 10.14 -10.15
CA ALA A 249 9.84 9.48 -11.41
C ALA A 249 10.85 9.68 -12.57
N SER A 250 12.06 10.16 -12.31
CA SER A 250 12.99 10.63 -13.34
C SER A 250 13.96 9.58 -13.90
N GLU A 251 13.92 8.33 -13.43
CA GLU A 251 14.87 7.29 -13.83
C GLU A 251 14.28 6.36 -14.92
N PRO A 252 14.93 6.18 -16.10
CA PRO A 252 14.47 5.25 -17.13
C PRO A 252 14.27 3.82 -16.60
N GLY A 253 13.14 3.18 -16.96
CA GLY A 253 12.81 1.83 -16.48
C GLY A 253 12.27 1.78 -15.04
N THR A 254 12.02 2.94 -14.43
CA THR A 254 11.40 3.03 -13.11
C THR A 254 9.89 2.93 -13.22
N THR A 255 9.29 2.11 -12.37
CA THR A 255 7.84 2.15 -12.12
C THR A 255 7.59 2.42 -10.67
N SER A 256 6.55 3.18 -10.36
CA SER A 256 6.20 3.52 -8.99
C SER A 256 4.70 3.43 -8.77
N SER A 257 4.31 3.12 -7.55
CA SER A 257 2.90 3.08 -7.15
C SER A 257 2.76 3.34 -5.67
N VAL A 258 1.79 4.16 -5.29
CA VAL A 258 1.40 4.35 -3.89
C VAL A 258 0.48 3.20 -3.48
N ASP A 259 0.79 2.53 -2.37
CA ASP A 259 -0.11 1.58 -1.73
C ASP A 259 -1.04 2.34 -0.77
N PRO A 260 -2.34 2.48 -1.08
CA PRO A 260 -3.29 3.20 -0.24
C PRO A 260 -3.53 2.50 1.12
N VAL A 261 -3.25 1.20 1.24
CA VAL A 261 -3.46 0.43 2.47
C VAL A 261 -2.39 0.76 3.50
N THR A 262 -1.13 0.75 3.09
CA THR A 262 0.00 1.01 3.99
C THR A 262 0.40 2.48 4.01
N GLY A 263 0.14 3.24 2.95
CA GLY A 263 0.61 4.63 2.80
C GLY A 263 2.09 4.70 2.41
N ILE A 264 2.59 3.66 1.74
CA ILE A 264 3.97 3.53 1.27
C ILE A 264 4.01 3.78 -0.23
N LEU A 265 5.05 4.49 -0.70
CA LEU A 265 5.38 4.59 -2.11
C LEU A 265 6.35 3.46 -2.49
N GLY A 266 5.87 2.50 -3.28
CA GLY A 266 6.74 1.51 -3.91
C GLY A 266 7.44 2.11 -5.13
N ILE A 267 8.76 1.95 -5.23
CA ILE A 267 9.54 2.27 -6.42
C ILE A 267 10.26 1.00 -6.86
N GLU A 268 10.08 0.62 -8.11
CA GLU A 268 10.73 -0.52 -8.76
C GLU A 268 11.67 -0.01 -9.84
N VAL A 269 12.91 -0.47 -9.81
CA VAL A 269 13.96 -0.15 -10.78
C VAL A 269 14.62 -1.44 -11.25
N PHE A 270 15.31 -1.43 -12.39
CA PHE A 270 16.06 -2.63 -12.81
C PHE A 270 17.09 -3.06 -11.76
N VAL A 271 17.92 -2.11 -11.31
CA VAL A 271 18.99 -2.35 -10.32
C VAL A 271 18.76 -1.45 -9.11
N GLY A 272 18.30 -2.03 -8.00
CA GLY A 272 18.13 -1.31 -6.74
C GLY A 272 19.37 -1.41 -5.87
N THR A 273 19.86 -0.28 -5.33
CA THR A 273 21.04 -0.28 -4.43
C THR A 273 20.64 0.07 -3.00
N GLN A 274 21.43 -0.44 -2.05
CA GLN A 274 21.27 -0.09 -0.65
C GLN A 274 21.58 1.40 -0.39
N ALA A 275 22.53 2.01 -1.11
CA ALA A 275 22.76 3.46 -1.02
C ALA A 275 21.54 4.26 -1.41
N ARG A 276 20.87 3.90 -2.51
CA ARG A 276 19.67 4.61 -2.96
C ARG A 276 18.54 4.52 -1.94
N GLN A 277 18.30 3.35 -1.35
CA GLN A 277 17.33 3.21 -0.27
C GLN A 277 17.69 4.11 0.94
N ARG A 278 18.97 4.15 1.36
CA ARG A 278 19.40 5.01 2.48
C ARG A 278 19.20 6.50 2.17
N GLU A 279 19.44 6.91 0.93
CA GLU A 279 19.20 8.29 0.48
C GLU A 279 17.71 8.64 0.57
N LEU A 280 16.85 7.76 0.04
CA LEU A 280 15.39 7.94 0.10
C LEU A 280 14.89 7.99 1.56
N ASP A 281 15.37 7.11 2.42
CA ASP A 281 15.05 7.09 3.85
C ASP A 281 15.52 8.38 4.56
N ALA A 282 16.71 8.87 4.24
CA ALA A 282 17.25 10.11 4.80
C ALA A 282 16.46 11.35 4.35
N ARG A 283 15.96 11.34 3.10
CA ARG A 283 15.24 12.47 2.51
C ARG A 283 13.77 12.53 2.92
N TYR A 284 13.07 11.40 2.92
CA TYR A 284 11.62 11.35 3.11
C TYR A 284 11.19 10.74 4.46
N GLY A 285 12.13 10.11 5.16
CA GLY A 285 11.89 9.35 6.36
C GLY A 285 11.92 7.84 6.09
N PRO A 286 12.33 7.02 7.08
CA PRO A 286 12.45 5.58 6.90
C PRO A 286 11.10 4.93 6.60
N GLY A 287 11.07 4.07 5.58
CA GLY A 287 9.90 3.24 5.26
C GLY A 287 8.78 3.95 4.48
N VAL A 288 8.97 5.22 4.12
CA VAL A 288 8.03 5.96 3.26
C VAL A 288 8.09 5.47 1.83
N ILE A 289 9.32 5.23 1.37
CA ILE A 289 9.60 4.68 0.05
C ILE A 289 10.23 3.31 0.23
N VAL A 290 9.68 2.33 -0.47
CA VAL A 290 10.27 0.99 -0.56
C VAL A 290 10.81 0.81 -1.97
N LEU A 291 12.14 0.81 -2.08
CA LEU A 291 12.84 0.53 -3.32
C LEU A 291 12.96 -0.99 -3.52
N THR A 292 12.65 -1.45 -4.73
CA THR A 292 12.79 -2.84 -5.14
C THR A 292 13.57 -2.94 -6.45
N GLY A 293 14.58 -3.81 -6.47
CA GLY A 293 15.27 -4.21 -7.70
C GLY A 293 14.48 -5.31 -8.42
N LEU A 294 14.22 -5.12 -9.72
CA LEU A 294 13.57 -6.13 -10.57
C LEU A 294 14.53 -7.26 -10.91
N LEU A 295 15.83 -6.96 -11.00
CA LEU A 295 16.89 -7.94 -11.19
C LEU A 295 17.29 -8.56 -9.84
N ILE A 296 17.23 -9.89 -9.75
CA ILE A 296 17.55 -10.63 -8.54
C ILE A 296 19.05 -10.94 -8.53
N PRO A 297 19.85 -10.47 -7.55
CA PRO A 297 21.26 -10.84 -7.46
C PRO A 297 21.41 -12.33 -7.13
N ILE A 298 22.37 -13.02 -7.77
CA ILE A 298 22.57 -14.48 -7.61
C ILE A 298 23.99 -14.91 -7.24
N ASP A 299 24.90 -13.95 -7.07
CA ASP A 299 26.27 -14.14 -6.57
C ASP A 299 26.48 -13.37 -5.25
#